data_AF-A0AAV2ZFE4-F1
#
_entry.id   AF-A0AAV2ZFE4-F1
#
_cell.length_a   1.000
_cell.length_b   1.000
_cell.length_c   1.000
_cell.angle_alpha   90.00
_cell.angle_beta   90.00
_cell.angle_gamma   90.00
#
_symmetry.space_group_name_H-M   'P 1'
#
loop_
_entity.id
_entity.type
_entity.pdbx_description
1 polymer ?
#
loop_
_entity_poly.entity_id
_entity_poly.type
_entity_poly.pdbx_seq_one_letter_code
_entity_poly.pdbx_strand_id
1 'polypeptide(L)'
;MKLLSSADVRRLLHNKYVAILADSIQRSVNKDLVKILQNDEFRTEKQLKGKGEMSFANDTLGGSLGEMHNGIIYCEVRHYRTDHHLVRFYFLTCVPSE
;
A
#
# COMPACT_ATOMS: atom_id res chain seq x y z
N MET A 1 -0.45 20.28 17.56
CA MET A 1 -0.67 19.01 16.82
C MET A 1 0.66 18.64 16.16
N LYS A 2 1.32 17.55 16.59
CA LYS A 2 2.59 17.13 15.96
C LYS A 2 2.25 16.46 14.63
N LEU A 3 2.75 16.99 13.52
CA LEU A 3 2.68 16.29 12.24
C LEU A 3 3.62 15.08 12.33
N LEU A 4 3.11 13.92 11.91
CA LEU A 4 3.90 12.69 11.89
C LEU A 4 4.98 12.82 10.82
N SER A 5 6.26 12.76 11.22
CA SER A 5 7.38 12.85 10.28
C SER A 5 7.79 11.48 9.74
N SER A 6 8.47 11.45 8.60
CA SER A 6 9.09 10.27 8.01
C SER A 6 10.04 9.58 9.01
N ALA A 7 10.77 10.36 9.79
CA ALA A 7 11.65 9.86 10.86
C ALA A 7 10.86 9.17 11.99
N ASP A 8 9.72 9.74 12.39
CA ASP A 8 8.85 9.12 13.39
C ASP A 8 8.26 7.80 12.88
N VAL A 9 7.80 7.75 11.63
CA VAL A 9 7.25 6.52 11.02
C VAL A 9 8.30 5.44 10.87
N ARG A 10 9.49 5.79 10.36
CA ARG A 10 10.61 4.85 10.25
C ARG A 10 10.98 4.28 11.60
N ARG A 11 11.07 5.12 12.63
CA ARG A 11 11.38 4.66 13.99
C ARG A 11 10.30 3.74 14.55
N LEU A 12 9.02 4.06 14.28
CA LEU A 12 7.89 3.24 14.73
C LEU A 12 7.86 1.87 14.05
N LEU A 13 8.17 1.82 12.75
CA LEU A 13 8.09 0.62 11.92
C LEU A 13 9.44 -0.10 11.75
N HIS A 14 10.49 0.39 12.40
CA HIS A 14 11.84 -0.17 12.27
C HIS A 14 11.86 -1.65 12.67
N ASN A 15 12.35 -2.48 11.75
CA ASN A 15 12.43 -3.94 11.86
C ASN A 15 11.08 -4.61 12.17
N LYS A 16 9.99 -4.03 11.66
CA LYS A 16 8.64 -4.60 11.74
C LYS A 16 8.15 -5.04 10.37
N TYR A 17 7.35 -6.09 10.39
CA TYR A 17 6.55 -6.51 9.25
C TYR A 17 5.13 -5.94 9.39
N VAL A 18 4.71 -5.13 8.43
CA VAL A 18 3.38 -4.53 8.40
C VAL A 18 2.58 -5.18 7.27
N ALA A 19 1.50 -5.88 7.63
CA ALA A 19 0.55 -6.43 6.66
C ALA A 19 -0.76 -5.64 6.73
N ILE A 20 -1.22 -5.13 5.59
CA ILE A 20 -2.46 -4.36 5.45
C ILE A 20 -3.40 -5.19 4.58
N LEU A 21 -4.53 -5.62 5.14
CA LEU A 21 -5.59 -6.36 4.46
C LEU A 21 -6.77 -5.41 4.29
N ALA A 22 -7.02 -4.89 3.08
CA ALA A 22 -8.03 -3.84 2.91
C ALA A 22 -8.51 -3.63 1.47
N ASP A 23 -9.45 -2.69 1.28
CA ASP A 23 -10.10 -2.40 0.01
C ASP A 23 -9.44 -1.22 -0.76
N SER A 24 -10.19 -0.68 -1.73
CA SER A 24 -9.73 0.40 -2.62
C SER A 24 -9.44 1.73 -1.92
N ILE A 25 -10.11 2.03 -0.80
CA ILE A 25 -9.91 3.26 -0.03
C ILE A 25 -8.55 3.20 0.66
N GLN A 26 -8.26 2.10 1.34
CA GLN A 26 -7.00 1.87 2.04
C GLN A 26 -5.84 1.60 1.07
N ARG A 27 -6.11 1.27 -0.20
CA ARG A 27 -5.09 1.28 -1.25
C ARG A 27 -4.42 2.66 -1.36
N SER A 28 -5.20 3.75 -1.29
CA SER A 28 -4.66 5.11 -1.30
C SER A 28 -3.82 5.38 -0.04
N VAL A 29 -4.33 4.99 1.13
CA VAL A 29 -3.63 5.15 2.42
C VAL A 29 -2.31 4.36 2.46
N ASN A 30 -2.28 3.14 1.93
CA ASN A 30 -1.05 2.35 1.83
C ASN A 30 0.00 3.07 0.98
N LYS A 31 -0.43 3.71 -0.11
CA LYS A 31 0.50 4.42 -1.00
C LYS A 31 1.04 5.70 -0.33
N ASP A 32 0.25 6.36 0.51
CA ASP A 32 0.73 7.43 1.38
C ASP A 32 1.70 6.92 2.45
N LEU A 33 1.44 5.74 3.02
CA LEU A 33 2.37 5.09 3.97
C LEU A 33 3.73 4.77 3.34
N VAL A 34 3.74 4.26 2.10
CA VAL A 34 4.98 4.03 1.35
C VAL A 34 5.72 5.34 1.10
N LYS A 35 4.99 6.42 0.78
CA LYS A 35 5.58 7.75 0.58
C LYS A 35 6.19 8.32 1.86
N ILE A 36 5.45 8.32 2.98
CA ILE A 36 5.96 8.84 4.25
C ILE A 36 7.17 8.06 4.78
N LEU A 37 7.27 6.77 4.45
CA LEU A 37 8.46 5.95 4.75
C LEU A 37 9.70 6.38 3.94
N GLN A 38 9.53 7.05 2.81
CA GLN A 38 10.61 7.51 1.92
C GLN A 38 10.98 8.97 2.13
N ASN A 39 9.99 9.83 2.32
CA ASN A 39 10.15 11.27 2.50
C ASN A 39 8.94 11.85 3.23
N ASP A 40 9.02 13.08 3.74
CA ASP A 40 7.89 13.76 4.40
C ASP A 40 6.79 14.22 3.42
N GLU A 41 6.55 13.45 2.35
CA GLU A 41 5.54 13.74 1.33
C GLU A 41 4.36 12.78 1.42
N PHE A 42 3.22 13.28 0.96
CA PHE A 42 2.02 12.50 0.67
C PHE A 42 1.78 12.49 -0.84
N ARG A 43 0.90 11.61 -1.33
CA ARG A 43 0.57 11.57 -2.76
C ARG A 43 -0.01 12.89 -3.26
N THR A 44 0.28 13.19 -4.52
CA THR A 44 -0.46 14.20 -5.30
C THR A 44 -1.76 13.60 -5.84
N GLU A 45 -2.82 14.41 -6.01
CA GLU A 45 -4.15 13.93 -6.45
C GLU A 45 -4.12 13.09 -7.74
N LYS A 46 -3.18 13.39 -8.65
CA LYS A 46 -3.00 12.66 -9.91
C LYS A 46 -2.60 11.19 -9.70
N GLN A 47 -1.95 10.86 -8.59
CA GLN A 47 -1.49 9.51 -8.29
C GLN A 47 -2.59 8.62 -7.68
N LEU A 48 -3.68 9.21 -7.17
CA LEU A 48 -4.80 8.49 -6.53
C LEU A 48 -5.57 7.59 -7.50
N LYS A 49 -5.54 7.88 -8.81
CA LYS A 49 -6.34 7.17 -9.81
C LYS A 49 -5.65 5.97 -10.48
N GLY A 50 -4.35 5.78 -10.24
CA GLY A 50 -3.60 4.65 -10.79
C GLY A 50 -4.03 3.32 -10.17
N LYS A 51 -4.72 2.48 -10.97
CA LYS A 51 -5.03 1.09 -10.64
C LYS A 51 -4.12 0.18 -11.48
N GLY A 52 -3.65 -0.92 -10.89
CA GLY A 52 -2.80 -1.90 -11.61
C GLY A 52 -1.42 -1.40 -12.02
N GLU A 53 -0.88 -0.38 -11.36
CA GLU A 53 0.47 0.10 -11.62
C GLU A 53 1.48 -1.01 -11.25
N MET A 54 2.38 -1.40 -12.15
CA MET A 54 3.38 -2.44 -11.87
C MET A 54 4.31 -2.07 -10.71
N SER A 55 4.52 -0.77 -10.48
CA SER A 55 5.23 -0.23 -9.33
C SER A 55 4.68 1.14 -8.96
N PHE A 56 4.73 1.50 -7.68
CA PHE A 56 4.44 2.83 -7.19
C PHE A 56 5.44 3.19 -6.07
N ALA A 57 6.21 4.27 -6.26
CA ALA A 57 7.19 4.75 -5.28
C ALA A 57 8.05 3.61 -4.72
N ASN A 58 8.77 2.88 -5.57
CA ASN A 58 9.61 1.73 -5.19
C ASN A 58 8.88 0.57 -4.47
N ASP A 59 7.55 0.60 -4.35
CA ASP A 59 6.75 -0.60 -4.12
C ASP A 59 6.63 -1.37 -5.43
N THR A 60 6.51 -2.69 -5.33
CA THR A 60 6.33 -3.57 -6.48
C THR A 60 5.02 -4.33 -6.34
N LEU A 61 4.37 -4.61 -7.48
CA LEU A 61 3.27 -5.54 -7.52
C LEU A 61 3.83 -6.97 -7.49
N GLY A 62 3.74 -7.62 -6.33
CA GLY A 62 4.26 -8.97 -6.09
C GLY A 62 3.36 -10.10 -6.61
N GLY A 63 2.14 -9.77 -7.04
CA GLY A 63 1.21 -10.70 -7.68
C GLY A 63 -0.10 -10.02 -8.04
N SER A 64 -0.57 -10.29 -9.26
CA SER A 64 -1.96 -10.07 -9.69
C SER A 64 -2.48 -11.42 -10.18
N LEU A 65 -3.32 -12.08 -9.38
CA LEU A 65 -4.05 -13.27 -9.83
C LEU A 65 -5.33 -12.80 -10.51
N GLY A 66 -5.28 -12.67 -11.84
CA GLY A 66 -6.45 -12.40 -12.68
C GLY A 66 -6.45 -11.03 -13.36
N GLU A 67 -7.31 -10.90 -14.38
CA GLU A 67 -7.67 -9.60 -14.96
C GLU A 67 -8.24 -8.70 -13.86
N MET A 68 -8.06 -7.38 -13.99
CA MET A 68 -8.55 -6.40 -13.03
C MET A 68 -10.08 -6.30 -13.09
N HIS A 69 -10.76 -7.31 -12.55
CA HIS A 69 -12.22 -7.39 -12.47
C HIS A 69 -12.65 -7.34 -11.00
N ASN A 70 -13.84 -6.78 -10.72
CA ASN A 70 -14.41 -6.68 -9.37
C ASN A 70 -14.90 -8.05 -8.81
N GLY A 71 -14.36 -9.17 -9.31
CA GLY A 71 -14.76 -10.49 -8.85
C GLY A 71 -13.87 -11.01 -7.73
N ILE A 72 -14.36 -12.07 -7.09
CA ILE A 72 -13.75 -12.73 -5.93
C ILE A 72 -12.36 -13.34 -6.17
N ILE A 73 -11.95 -13.45 -7.43
CA ILE A 73 -10.68 -14.08 -7.83
C ILE A 73 -9.53 -13.06 -7.85
N TYR A 74 -9.85 -11.77 -7.89
CA TYR A 74 -8.83 -10.72 -7.97
C TYR A 74 -8.06 -10.60 -6.66
N CYS A 75 -6.79 -11.03 -6.68
CA CYS A 75 -5.85 -10.85 -5.58
C CYS A 75 -4.69 -9.95 -6.04
N GLU A 76 -4.59 -8.77 -5.46
CA GLU A 76 -3.50 -7.82 -5.67
C GLU A 76 -2.62 -7.80 -4.41
N VAL A 77 -1.36 -8.18 -4.54
CA VAL A 77 -0.39 -8.08 -3.45
C VAL A 77 0.68 -7.07 -3.83
N ARG A 78 0.79 -5.99 -3.06
CA ARG A 78 1.89 -5.03 -3.16
C ARG A 78 2.86 -5.20 -2.01
N HIS A 79 4.14 -5.01 -2.29
CA HIS A 79 5.15 -4.98 -1.25
C HIS A 79 6.12 -3.81 -1.42
N TYR A 80 6.42 -3.15 -0.31
CA TYR A 80 7.50 -2.20 -0.17
C TYR A 80 8.52 -2.79 0.80
N ARG A 81 9.77 -2.89 0.35
CA ARG A 81 10.85 -3.50 1.13
C ARG A 81 12.08 -2.60 1.11
N THR A 82 12.65 -2.40 2.29
CA THR A 82 13.99 -1.86 2.51
C THR A 82 14.74 -2.82 3.45
N ASP A 83 15.96 -2.47 3.85
CA ASP A 83 16.73 -3.27 4.80
C ASP A 83 16.07 -3.36 6.19
N HIS A 84 15.24 -2.38 6.54
CA HIS A 84 14.66 -2.26 7.89
C HIS A 84 13.13 -2.23 7.91
N HIS A 85 12.46 -2.19 6.76
CA HIS A 85 11.01 -2.09 6.69
C HIS A 85 10.47 -3.06 5.64
N LEU A 86 9.43 -3.80 6.00
CA LEU A 86 8.68 -4.62 5.08
C LEU A 86 7.19 -4.34 5.26
N VAL A 87 6.59 -3.70 4.26
CA VAL A 87 5.16 -3.40 4.19
C VAL A 87 4.55 -4.22 3.07
N ARG A 88 3.48 -4.96 3.35
CA ARG A 88 2.69 -5.67 2.35
C ARG A 88 1.23 -5.25 2.41
N PHE A 89 0.67 -4.95 1.26
CA PHE A 89 -0.73 -4.66 1.09
C PHE A 89 -1.39 -5.79 0.30
N TYR A 90 -2.47 -6.31 0.84
CA TYR A 90 -3.30 -7.34 0.25
C TYR A 90 -4.66 -6.72 -0.03
N PHE A 91 -5.00 -6.63 -1.30
CA PHE A 91 -6.30 -6.15 -1.71
C PHE A 91 -7.36 -7.22 -1.46
N LEU A 92 -8.40 -6.85 -0.73
CA LEU A 92 -9.55 -7.71 -0.47
C LEU A 92 -10.75 -7.21 -1.29
N THR A 93 -11.40 -8.14 -2.00
CA THR A 93 -12.72 -7.93 -2.57
C THR A 93 -13.75 -8.38 -1.53
N CYS A 94 -14.47 -7.45 -0.92
CA CYS A 94 -15.60 -7.82 -0.06
C CYS A 94 -16.73 -8.37 -0.94
N VAL A 95 -17.17 -9.59 -0.64
CA VAL A 95 -18.47 -10.09 -1.07
C VAL A 95 -19.54 -9.55 -0.12
N PRO A 96 -20.68 -9.06 -0.62
CA PRO A 96 -21.86 -8.87 0.22
C PRO A 96 -22.22 -10.21 0.86
N SER A 97 -22.42 -10.24 2.17
CA SER A 97 -23.05 -11.39 2.83
C SER A 97 -24.50 -11.50 2.36
N GLU A 98 -24.93 -12.70 2.01
CA GLU A 98 -26.34 -13.01 1.68
C GLU A 98 -27.31 -12.64 2.81
#